data_AF-A0A1B7JPN3-F1
#
_entry.id   AF-A0A1B7JPN3-F1
#
_cell.length_a   1.000
_cell.length_b   1.000
_cell.length_c   1.000
_cell.angle_alpha   90.00
_cell.angle_beta   90.00
_cell.angle_gamma   90.00
#
_symmetry.space_group_name_H-M   'P 1'
#
loop_
_entity.id
_entity.type
_entity.pdbx_description
1 polymer ?
#
loop_
_entity_poly.entity_id
_entity_poly.type
_entity_poly.pdbx_seq_one_letter_code
_entity_poly.pdbx_strand_id
1 'polypeptide(L)'
;MTEYLFLFHSTLGVVQTRKALQAAGITFRVADIPRQLRGGCGLCIYLYCPQGEERRWVIPGATESIYRCDEGFQLLHAFSASSHNPGEA
;
A
#
# COMPACT_ATOMS: atom_id res chain seq x y z
N MET A 1 -15.79 -7.26 -6.70
CA MET A 1 -15.05 -6.29 -5.88
C MET A 1 -14.35 -7.05 -4.78
N THR A 2 -13.10 -6.73 -4.52
CA THR A 2 -12.26 -7.42 -3.53
C THR A 2 -11.55 -6.38 -2.67
N GLU A 3 -11.37 -6.67 -1.38
CA GLU A 3 -10.62 -5.79 -0.49
C GLU A 3 -9.13 -6.11 -0.57
N TYR A 4 -8.32 -5.07 -0.69
CA TYR A 4 -6.87 -5.15 -0.72
C TYR A 4 -6.28 -4.28 0.39
N LEU A 5 -5.20 -4.76 0.99
CA LEU A 5 -4.43 -4.03 2.00
C LEU A 5 -3.06 -3.67 1.44
N PHE A 6 -2.72 -2.40 1.52
CA PHE A 6 -1.43 -1.84 1.12
C PHE A 6 -0.60 -1.52 2.35
N LEU A 7 0.62 -2.06 2.39
CA LEU A 7 1.67 -1.65 3.32
C LEU A 7 2.65 -0.71 2.63
N PHE A 8 3.35 0.09 3.45
CA PHE A 8 4.24 1.14 2.97
C PHE A 8 5.53 1.16 3.77
N HIS A 9 6.62 1.46 3.06
CA HIS A 9 7.96 1.62 3.65
C HIS A 9 8.04 2.83 4.58
N SER A 10 7.17 3.83 4.38
CA SER A 10 7.14 5.06 5.18
C SER A 10 5.73 5.68 5.26
N THR A 11 5.51 6.52 6.27
CA THR A 11 4.27 7.31 6.42
C THR A 11 4.02 8.22 5.22
N LEU A 12 5.09 8.68 4.54
CA LEU A 12 4.97 9.48 3.33
C LEU A 12 4.24 8.71 2.22
N GLY A 13 4.51 7.41 2.07
CA GLY A 13 3.82 6.55 1.10
C GLY A 13 2.31 6.47 1.37
N VAL A 14 1.91 6.33 2.64
CA VAL A 14 0.50 6.36 3.04
C VAL A 14 -0.16 7.66 2.62
N VAL A 15 0.49 8.80 2.89
CA VAL A 15 -0.05 10.13 2.56
C VAL A 15 -0.17 10.33 1.04
N GLN A 16 0.84 9.91 0.27
CA GLN A 16 0.82 10.01 -1.19
C GLN A 16 -0.28 9.16 -1.80
N THR A 17 -0.40 7.89 -1.40
CA THR A 17 -1.46 6.99 -1.90
C THR A 17 -2.84 7.48 -1.49
N ARG A 18 -3.02 7.94 -0.24
CA ARG A 18 -4.26 8.58 0.19
C ARG A 18 -4.65 9.74 -0.73
N LYS A 19 -3.72 10.65 -1.03
CA LYS A 19 -4.00 11.80 -1.90
C LYS A 19 -4.40 11.35 -3.31
N ALA A 20 -3.72 10.35 -3.87
CA ALA A 20 -4.04 9.80 -5.19
C ALA A 20 -5.45 9.18 -5.22
N LEU A 21 -5.80 8.38 -4.20
CA LEU A 21 -7.12 7.78 -4.08
C LEU A 21 -8.23 8.83 -3.89
N GLN A 22 -7.99 9.86 -3.07
CA GLN A 22 -8.92 10.98 -2.89
C GLN A 22 -9.14 11.75 -4.20
N ALA A 23 -8.07 12.07 -4.94
CA ALA A 23 -8.16 12.78 -6.21
C ALA A 23 -8.94 11.98 -7.27
N ALA A 24 -8.88 10.65 -7.20
CA ALA A 24 -9.61 9.76 -8.10
C ALA A 24 -11.03 9.42 -7.62
N GLY A 25 -11.49 9.96 -6.48
CA GLY A 25 -12.82 9.67 -5.92
C GLY A 25 -13.00 8.22 -5.44
N ILE A 26 -11.91 7.54 -5.14
CA ILE A 26 -11.93 6.13 -4.72
C ILE A 26 -12.20 6.06 -3.22
N THR A 27 -13.06 5.12 -2.81
CA THR A 27 -13.31 4.86 -1.38
C THR A 27 -12.20 3.99 -0.81
N PHE A 28 -11.60 4.42 0.29
CA PHE A 28 -10.53 3.70 1.00
C PHE A 28 -10.58 3.99 2.51
N ARG A 29 -9.85 3.19 3.28
CA ARG A 29 -9.68 3.38 4.73
C ARG A 29 -8.21 3.33 5.11
N VAL A 30 -7.77 4.27 5.94
CA VAL A 30 -6.46 4.22 6.61
C VAL A 30 -6.65 3.56 7.98
N ALA A 31 -5.74 2.67 8.37
CA ALA A 31 -5.77 2.01 9.67
C ALA A 31 -4.35 1.58 10.12
N ASP A 32 -4.20 1.22 11.39
CA ASP A 32 -3.00 0.54 11.87
C ASP A 32 -2.81 -0.82 11.18
N ILE A 33 -1.56 -1.25 11.06
CA ILE A 33 -1.22 -2.55 10.47
C ILE A 33 -1.80 -3.69 11.32
N PRO A 34 -2.48 -4.68 10.71
CA PRO A 34 -2.94 -5.87 11.42
C PRO A 34 -1.81 -6.57 12.15
N ARG A 35 -2.08 -7.07 13.36
CA ARG A 35 -1.05 -7.71 14.22
C ARG A 35 -0.36 -8.93 13.59
N GLN A 36 -0.99 -9.56 12.60
CA GLN A 36 -0.44 -10.68 11.83
C GLN A 36 0.59 -10.22 10.79
N LEU A 37 0.54 -8.96 10.37
CA LEU A 37 1.42 -8.38 9.38
C LEU A 37 2.49 -7.51 10.06
N ARG A 38 3.55 -7.22 9.32
CA ARG A 38 4.60 -6.26 9.68
C ARG A 38 4.84 -5.38 8.46
N GLY A 39 5.02 -4.09 8.67
CA GLY A 39 5.37 -3.15 7.60
C GLY A 39 6.09 -1.93 8.18
N GLY A 40 6.74 -1.16 7.32
CA GLY A 40 7.75 -0.18 7.73
C GLY A 40 7.26 0.96 8.61
N CYS A 41 6.00 1.40 8.47
CA CYS A 41 5.50 2.64 9.10
C CYS A 41 4.32 2.50 10.07
N GLY A 42 3.89 1.28 10.38
CA GLY A 42 2.78 1.04 11.33
C GLY A 42 1.38 1.33 10.80
N LEU A 43 1.24 1.93 9.61
CA LEU A 43 -0.05 2.23 8.96
C LEU A 43 -0.23 1.46 7.65
N CYS A 44 -1.48 1.22 7.29
CA CYS A 44 -1.90 0.57 6.06
C CYS A 44 -3.10 1.28 5.42
N ILE A 45 -3.37 0.97 4.15
CA ILE A 45 -4.58 1.40 3.44
C ILE A 45 -5.36 0.18 2.97
N TYR A 46 -6.64 0.15 3.30
CA TYR A 46 -7.61 -0.78 2.72
C TYR A 46 -8.31 -0.13 1.52
N LEU A 47 -8.41 -0.87 0.43
CA LEU A 47 -8.99 -0.46 -0.84
C LEU A 47 -9.90 -1.55 -1.39
N TYR A 48 -11.15 -1.22 -1.70
CA TYR A 48 -12.04 -2.10 -2.46
C TYR A 48 -11.98 -1.77 -3.95
N CYS A 49 -11.52 -2.72 -4.77
CA CYS A 49 -11.49 -2.55 -6.21
C CYS A 49 -11.65 -3.89 -6.97
N PRO A 50 -11.87 -3.87 -8.29
CA PRO A 50 -11.84 -5.07 -9.10
C PRO A 50 -10.44 -5.72 -9.09
N GLN A 51 -10.39 -7.04 -9.27
CA GLN A 51 -9.12 -7.75 -9.31
C GLN A 51 -8.24 -7.30 -10.48
N GLY A 52 -6.97 -7.03 -10.20
CA GLY A 52 -5.98 -6.49 -11.13
C GLY A 52 -5.88 -4.97 -11.10
N GLU A 53 -6.87 -4.26 -10.57
CA GLU A 53 -6.84 -2.79 -10.48
C GLU A 53 -6.04 -2.27 -9.28
N GLU A 54 -5.79 -3.12 -8.26
CA GLU A 54 -4.99 -2.74 -7.09
C GLU A 54 -3.59 -2.27 -7.49
N ARG A 55 -3.02 -2.85 -8.55
CA ARG A 55 -1.69 -2.48 -9.07
C ARG A 55 -1.60 -1.04 -9.56
N ARG A 56 -2.72 -0.42 -9.96
CA ARG A 56 -2.75 0.97 -10.45
C ARG A 56 -2.41 1.98 -9.34
N TRP A 57 -2.51 1.57 -8.08
CA TRP A 57 -2.29 2.41 -6.91
C TRP A 57 -0.91 2.20 -6.26
N VAL A 58 -0.07 1.37 -6.86
CA VAL A 58 1.32 1.19 -6.44
C VAL A 58 2.08 2.49 -6.71
N ILE A 59 2.75 3.00 -5.68
CA ILE A 59 3.70 4.10 -5.80
C ILE A 59 5.10 3.49 -5.69
N PRO A 60 5.90 3.46 -6.78
CA PRO A 60 7.23 2.87 -6.78
C PRO A 60 8.09 3.43 -5.64
N GLY A 61 8.71 2.52 -4.88
CA GLY A 61 9.57 2.86 -3.76
C GLY A 61 8.87 3.28 -2.46
N ALA A 62 7.57 3.53 -2.50
CA ALA A 62 6.78 3.89 -1.33
C ALA A 62 5.88 2.74 -0.86
N THR A 63 5.19 2.08 -1.80
CA THR A 63 4.43 0.86 -1.52
C THR A 63 5.39 -0.28 -1.22
N GLU A 64 5.15 -0.99 -0.11
CA GLU A 64 5.94 -2.13 0.34
C GLU A 64 5.35 -3.44 -0.13
N SER A 65 4.05 -3.64 0.10
CA SER A 65 3.38 -4.88 -0.28
C SER A 65 1.87 -4.69 -0.42
N ILE A 66 1.24 -5.59 -1.18
CA ILE A 66 -0.21 -5.66 -1.37
C ILE A 66 -0.68 -7.05 -0.95
N TYR A 67 -1.71 -7.08 -0.11
CA TYR A 67 -2.39 -8.29 0.31
C TYR A 67 -3.84 -8.28 -0.18
N ARG A 68 -4.36 -9.46 -0.51
CA ARG A 68 -5.80 -9.68 -0.67
C ARG A 68 -6.40 -10.06 0.68
N CYS A 69 -7.51 -9.43 1.04
CA CYS A 69 -8.23 -9.69 2.28
C CYS A 69 -9.46 -10.57 1.98
N ASP A 70 -9.28 -11.89 2.03
CA ASP A 70 -10.40 -12.87 1.99
C ASP A 70 -10.56 -13.49 3.39
N GLU A 71 -10.26 -14.78 3.57
CA GLU A 71 -10.22 -15.48 4.87
C GLU A 71 -8.94 -15.19 5.69
N GLY A 72 -8.29 -14.06 5.42
CA GLY A 72 -6.99 -13.69 5.96
C GLY A 72 -6.25 -12.74 5.02
N PHE A 73 -4.94 -12.62 5.21
CA PHE A 73 -4.07 -11.77 4.39
C PHE A 73 -3.20 -12.62 3.46
N GLN A 74 -3.56 -12.67 2.18
CA GLN A 74 -2.76 -13.35 1.16
C GLN A 74 -1.84 -12.34 0.48
N LEU A 75 -0.52 -12.48 0.64
CA LEU A 75 0.45 -11.64 -0.05
C LEU A 75 0.32 -11.84 -1.57
N LEU A 76 0.10 -10.76 -2.31
CA LEU A 76 0.06 -10.77 -3.77
C LEU A 76 1.37 -10.22 -4.35
N HIS A 77 1.84 -9.09 -3.83
CA HIS A 77 3.01 -8.38 -4.33
C HIS A 77 3.86 -7.82 -3.20
N ALA A 78 5.17 -7.84 -3.39
CA ALA A 78 6.15 -7.17 -2.53
C ALA A 78 7.09 -6.34 -3.40
N PHE A 79 7.47 -5.16 -2.91
CA PHE A 79 8.24 -4.16 -3.62
C PHE A 79 9.39 -3.67 -2.74
N SER A 80 10.55 -3.46 -3.35
CA SER A 80 11.70 -2.88 -2.65
C SER A 80 11.50 -1.38 -2.41
N ALA A 81 12.02 -0.87 -1.30
CA ALA A 81 12.12 0.56 -1.07
C ALA A 81 13.01 1.19 -2.16
N SER A 82 12.76 2.45 -2.50
CA SER A 82 13.71 3.19 -3.33
C SER A 82 15.03 3.29 -2.58
N SER A 83 16.07 2.63 -3.10
CA SER A 83 17.44 2.95 -2.72
C SER A 83 17.74 4.36 -3.20
N HIS A 84 17.49 5.37 -2.35
CA HIS A 84 18.13 6.65 -2.54
C HIS A 84 19.62 6.39 -2.30
N ASN A 85 20.42 6.32 -3.36
CA ASN A 85 21.88 6.40 -3.25
C ASN A 85 22.20 7.89 -3.05
N PRO A 86 22.63 8.35 -1.86
CA PRO A 86 23.07 9.73 -1.66
C PRO A 86 24.50 9.93 -2.19
N GLY A 87 24.77 9.54 -3.44
CA GLY A 87 26.13 9.33 -3.94
C GLY A 87 26.38 9.70 -5.41
N GLU A 88 25.59 10.61 -5.98
CA GLU A 88 26.03 11.37 -7.16
C GLU A 88 25.94 12.85 -6.80
N ALA A 89 27.09 13.38 -6.39
CA ALA A 89 27.39 14.80 -6.23
C ALA A 89 28.23 15.28 -7.42
#